data_AF-A0A855XBA2-F1
#
_entry.id   AF-A0A855XBA2-F1
#
_cell.length_a   1.000
_cell.length_b   1.000
_cell.length_c   1.000
_cell.angle_alpha   90.00
_cell.angle_beta   90.00
_cell.angle_gamma   90.00
#
_symmetry.space_group_name_H-M   'P 1'
#
loop_
_entity.id
_entity.type
_entity.pdbx_description
1 polymer ?
#
loop_
_entity_poly.entity_id
_entity_poly.type
_entity_poly.pdbx_seq_one_letter_code
_entity_poly.pdbx_strand_id
1 'polypeptide(L)'
;MKRTTIILTAVIAAIFVGSWIFKAGQMSGVQEHNILRGFLVTCSAFLTLAIMSFLYQDNPIYKFAEHFYVGMSAAYWMSMGFWSTIVGNLIPRLSRGLSAYFKVPYNESGFNFLYWLPVIFGLLLLLRLSHKIGWISRWSLAFIVGTTAGFNLVRYLRSDFIEQISSTFIPMLVDWQGMGHFFSNLSLSASGQFMAMVGNWVVFFGVV
;
A
#
# COMPACT_ATOMS: atom_id res chain seq x y z
N MET A 1 -26.07 -3.56 20.54
CA MET A 1 -24.81 -4.22 20.95
C MET A 1 -25.05 -4.94 22.28
N LYS A 2 -24.84 -6.26 22.36
CA LYS A 2 -25.07 -6.98 23.63
C LYS A 2 -24.00 -6.55 24.64
N ARG A 3 -24.41 -6.10 25.83
CA ARG A 3 -23.53 -5.62 26.92
C ARG A 3 -22.40 -6.62 27.23
N THR A 4 -22.66 -7.91 27.03
CA THR A 4 -21.72 -9.02 27.20
C THR A 4 -20.47 -8.90 26.33
N THR A 5 -20.59 -8.48 25.06
CA THR A 5 -19.45 -8.36 24.13
C THR A 5 -18.53 -7.20 24.53
N ILE A 6 -19.09 -6.12 25.07
CA ILE A 6 -18.31 -4.96 25.54
C ILE A 6 -17.56 -5.29 26.84
N ILE A 7 -18.18 -6.05 27.73
CA ILE A 7 -17.56 -6.46 29.00
C ILE A 7 -16.42 -7.44 28.73
N LEU A 8 -16.62 -8.42 27.85
CA LEU A 8 -15.60 -9.43 27.54
C LEU A 8 -14.35 -8.80 26.91
N THR A 9 -14.53 -7.75 26.10
CA THR A 9 -13.43 -7.09 25.39
C THR A 9 -12.70 -6.08 26.28
N ALA A 10 -13.43 -5.42 27.19
CA ALA A 10 -12.83 -4.65 28.29
C ALA A 10 -12.00 -5.54 29.24
N VAL A 11 -12.45 -6.77 29.53
CA VAL A 11 -11.70 -7.72 30.36
C VAL A 11 -10.41 -8.18 29.65
N ILE A 12 -10.46 -8.48 28.36
CA ILE A 12 -9.25 -8.84 27.58
C ILE A 12 -8.25 -7.67 27.57
N ALA A 13 -8.72 -6.45 27.32
CA ALA A 13 -7.85 -5.26 27.37
C ALA A 13 -7.24 -5.05 28.77
N ALA A 14 -8.02 -5.23 29.84
CA ALA A 14 -7.53 -5.11 31.21
C ALA A 14 -6.48 -6.19 31.56
N ILE A 15 -6.64 -7.43 31.07
CA ILE A 15 -5.65 -8.49 31.24
C ILE A 15 -4.34 -8.14 30.50
N PHE A 16 -4.43 -7.58 29.30
CA PHE A 16 -3.24 -7.16 28.55
C PHE A 16 -2.50 -6.00 29.20
N VAL A 17 -3.22 -5.00 29.71
CA VAL A 17 -2.64 -3.89 30.48
C VAL A 17 -2.03 -4.41 31.79
N GLY A 18 -2.71 -5.32 32.49
CA GLY A 18 -2.18 -5.98 33.68
C GLY A 18 -0.91 -6.79 33.40
N SER A 19 -0.88 -7.53 32.30
CA SER A 19 0.30 -8.26 31.82
C SER A 19 1.47 -7.32 31.52
N TRP A 20 1.21 -6.17 30.90
CA TRP A 20 2.23 -5.16 30.64
C TRP A 20 2.80 -4.57 31.94
N ILE A 21 1.95 -4.17 32.87
CA ILE A 21 2.37 -3.61 34.17
C ILE A 21 3.20 -4.63 34.95
N PHE A 22 2.77 -5.89 34.99
CA PHE A 22 3.48 -6.96 35.69
C PHE A 22 4.86 -7.23 35.06
N LYS A 23 4.94 -7.26 33.73
CA LYS A 23 6.20 -7.49 32.99
C LYS A 23 7.14 -6.29 33.08
N ALA A 24 6.61 -5.06 33.11
CA ALA A 24 7.37 -3.84 33.35
C ALA A 24 7.91 -3.77 34.79
N GLY A 25 7.14 -4.21 35.78
CA GLY A 25 7.55 -4.27 37.19
C GLY A 25 8.67 -5.27 37.49
N GLN A 26 8.68 -6.42 36.78
CA GLN A 26 9.75 -7.42 36.93
C GLN A 26 11.07 -7.05 36.22
N MET A 27 11.08 -6.04 35.33
CA MET A 27 12.24 -5.69 34.50
C MET A 27 13.04 -4.48 35.00
N SER A 28 12.82 -4.06 36.26
CA SER A 28 13.42 -2.86 36.88
C SER A 28 14.96 -2.88 37.04
N GLY A 29 15.65 -3.95 36.64
CA GLY A 29 17.10 -4.10 36.81
C GLY A 29 17.97 -4.11 35.54
N VAL A 30 17.43 -4.23 34.33
CA VAL A 30 18.27 -4.42 33.12
C VAL A 30 17.75 -3.63 31.90
N GLN A 31 18.48 -2.56 31.57
CA GLN A 31 18.47 -1.80 30.30
C GLN A 31 17.12 -1.23 29.85
N GLU A 32 17.04 0.11 29.78
CA GLU A 32 15.89 0.90 29.28
C GLU A 32 15.36 0.44 27.91
N HIS A 33 16.20 -0.17 27.09
CA HIS A 33 15.86 -0.69 25.76
C HIS A 33 14.88 -1.90 25.81
N ASN A 34 14.81 -2.61 26.94
CA ASN A 34 13.92 -3.77 27.11
C ASN A 34 12.47 -3.38 27.41
N ILE A 35 12.25 -2.23 28.04
CA ILE A 35 10.91 -1.74 28.40
C ILE A 35 10.15 -1.31 27.14
N LEU A 36 10.80 -0.56 26.24
CA LEU A 36 10.22 -0.17 24.95
C LEU A 36 9.90 -1.40 24.10
N ARG A 37 10.82 -2.38 24.03
CA ARG A 37 10.57 -3.64 23.31
C ARG A 37 9.41 -4.42 23.92
N GLY A 38 9.33 -4.49 25.26
CA GLY A 38 8.22 -5.12 25.96
C GLY A 38 6.88 -4.44 25.67
N PHE A 39 6.84 -3.11 25.69
CA PHE A 39 5.66 -2.33 25.29
C PHE A 39 5.27 -2.59 23.83
N LEU A 40 6.23 -2.53 22.90
CA LEU A 40 5.98 -2.76 21.48
C LEU A 40 5.44 -4.17 21.23
N VAL A 41 5.97 -5.20 21.90
CA VAL A 41 5.51 -6.59 21.78
C VAL A 41 4.10 -6.77 22.35
N THR A 42 3.80 -6.17 23.51
CA THR A 42 2.45 -6.24 24.08
C THR A 42 1.44 -5.47 23.22
N CYS A 43 1.85 -4.34 22.65
CA CYS A 43 1.04 -3.56 21.72
C CYS A 43 0.80 -4.36 20.43
N SER A 44 1.81 -5.00 19.84
CA SER A 44 1.62 -5.83 18.65
C SER A 44 0.70 -7.02 18.90
N ALA A 45 0.87 -7.71 20.04
CA ALA A 45 -0.01 -8.82 20.42
C ALA A 45 -1.47 -8.35 20.62
N PHE A 46 -1.66 -7.19 21.23
CA PHE A 46 -2.99 -6.57 21.37
C PHE A 46 -3.61 -6.25 20.01
N LEU A 47 -2.88 -5.64 19.07
CA LEU A 47 -3.39 -5.34 17.73
C LEU A 47 -3.72 -6.61 16.94
N THR A 48 -2.92 -7.67 17.05
CA THR A 48 -3.21 -8.97 16.41
C THR A 48 -4.49 -9.59 16.96
N LEU A 49 -4.70 -9.56 18.27
CA LEU A 49 -5.96 -10.03 18.85
C LEU A 49 -7.13 -9.11 18.49
N ALA A 50 -6.90 -7.80 18.40
CA ALA A 50 -7.92 -6.83 18.00
C ALA A 50 -8.45 -7.10 16.59
N ILE A 51 -7.59 -7.46 15.63
CA ILE A 51 -8.03 -7.81 14.27
C ILE A 51 -8.69 -9.21 14.22
N MET A 52 -8.13 -10.19 14.96
CA MET A 52 -8.71 -11.53 15.08
C MET A 52 -10.08 -11.53 15.77
N SER A 53 -10.40 -10.48 16.54
CA SER A 53 -11.72 -10.28 17.15
C SER A 53 -12.85 -10.10 16.13
N PHE A 54 -12.56 -9.97 14.83
CA PHE A 54 -13.57 -10.02 13.77
C PHE A 54 -14.47 -11.27 13.86
N LEU A 55 -13.89 -12.41 14.29
CA LEU A 55 -14.61 -13.69 14.40
C LEU A 55 -15.72 -13.66 15.49
N TYR A 56 -15.72 -12.67 16.37
CA TYR A 56 -16.63 -12.57 17.52
C TYR A 56 -17.61 -11.37 17.41
N GLN A 57 -18.28 -11.24 16.26
CA GLN A 57 -19.21 -10.13 15.93
C GLN A 57 -18.57 -8.72 16.00
N ASP A 58 -19.27 -7.71 15.48
CA ASP A 58 -18.90 -6.28 15.47
C ASP A 58 -18.54 -5.72 16.87
N ASN A 59 -17.29 -5.92 17.28
CA ASN A 59 -16.73 -5.41 18.53
C ASN A 59 -16.14 -4.00 18.31
N PRO A 60 -16.34 -3.03 19.23
CA PRO A 60 -15.69 -1.72 19.16
C PRO A 60 -14.15 -1.77 19.02
N ILE A 61 -13.48 -2.77 19.62
CA ILE A 61 -12.03 -2.93 19.49
C ILE A 61 -11.62 -3.27 18.04
N TYR A 62 -12.39 -4.14 17.39
CA TYR A 62 -12.17 -4.47 15.98
C TYR A 62 -12.35 -3.22 15.10
N LYS A 63 -13.45 -2.47 15.28
CA LYS A 63 -13.69 -1.23 14.51
C LYS A 63 -12.59 -0.19 14.73
N PHE A 64 -12.05 -0.07 15.94
CA PHE A 64 -10.89 0.79 16.19
C PHE A 64 -9.66 0.33 15.41
N ALA A 65 -9.32 -0.97 15.48
CA ALA A 65 -8.18 -1.53 14.77
C ALA A 65 -8.30 -1.37 13.25
N GLU A 66 -9.52 -1.53 12.71
CA GLU A 66 -9.83 -1.31 11.30
C GLU A 66 -9.56 0.14 10.87
N HIS A 67 -10.13 1.13 11.57
CA HIS A 67 -9.91 2.54 11.24
C HIS A 67 -8.44 2.96 11.45
N PHE A 68 -7.79 2.43 12.47
CA PHE A 68 -6.36 2.67 12.72
C PHE A 68 -5.50 2.12 11.58
N TYR A 69 -5.75 0.88 11.15
CA TYR A 69 -5.01 0.22 10.07
C TYR A 69 -5.19 0.95 8.73
N VAL A 70 -6.45 1.26 8.36
CA VAL A 70 -6.75 2.00 7.13
C VAL A 70 -6.18 3.42 7.20
N GLY A 71 -6.25 4.07 8.36
CA GLY A 71 -5.69 5.40 8.60
C GLY A 71 -4.16 5.44 8.43
N MET A 72 -3.43 4.48 9.00
CA MET A 72 -1.98 4.39 8.82
C MET A 72 -1.61 4.13 7.35
N SER A 73 -2.36 3.29 6.66
CA SER A 73 -2.14 3.00 5.23
C SER A 73 -2.33 4.24 4.37
N ALA A 74 -3.39 5.02 4.62
CA ALA A 74 -3.63 6.29 3.94
C ALA A 74 -2.57 7.34 4.27
N ALA A 75 -2.13 7.43 5.54
CA ALA A 75 -1.11 8.36 5.98
C ALA A 75 0.26 8.07 5.34
N TYR A 76 0.63 6.79 5.23
CA TYR A 76 1.87 6.39 4.56
C TYR A 76 1.90 6.85 3.10
N TRP A 77 0.83 6.55 2.35
CA TRP A 77 0.71 6.98 0.96
C TRP A 77 0.75 8.50 0.80
N MET A 78 0.07 9.23 1.69
CA MET A 78 0.07 10.70 1.68
C MET A 78 1.48 11.27 1.95
N SER A 79 2.19 10.74 2.95
CA SER A 79 3.54 11.18 3.31
C SER A 79 4.54 10.86 2.18
N MET A 80 4.48 9.66 1.63
CA MET A 80 5.32 9.25 0.50
C MET A 80 5.05 10.09 -0.75
N GLY A 81 3.78 10.42 -1.04
CA GLY A 81 3.42 11.31 -2.15
C GLY A 81 3.94 12.74 -1.94
N PHE A 82 3.86 13.26 -0.71
CA PHE A 82 4.39 14.59 -0.38
C PHE A 82 5.91 14.66 -0.64
N TRP A 83 6.68 13.71 -0.12
CA TRP A 83 8.13 13.72 -0.27
C TRP A 83 8.58 13.40 -1.70
N SER A 84 7.98 12.41 -2.35
CA SER A 84 8.40 11.99 -3.70
C SER A 84 7.95 12.95 -4.80
N THR A 85 6.70 13.41 -4.72
CA THR A 85 6.06 14.13 -5.84
C THR A 85 6.12 15.63 -5.63
N ILE A 86 5.76 16.14 -4.45
CA ILE A 86 5.82 17.58 -4.18
C ILE A 86 7.28 17.98 -3.98
N VAL A 87 7.94 17.43 -2.96
CA VAL A 87 9.31 17.83 -2.61
C VAL A 87 10.33 17.37 -3.66
N GLY A 88 10.22 16.13 -4.16
CA GLY A 88 11.16 15.58 -5.13
C GLY A 88 11.01 16.14 -6.56
N ASN A 89 9.78 16.24 -7.07
CA ASN A 89 9.56 16.57 -8.50
C ASN A 89 9.13 18.01 -8.75
N LEU A 90 8.35 18.62 -7.83
CA LEU A 90 7.72 19.93 -8.05
C LEU A 90 8.58 21.08 -7.51
N ILE A 91 9.07 20.97 -6.28
CA ILE A 91 9.82 22.02 -5.59
C ILE A 91 11.11 22.44 -6.34
N PRO A 92 11.94 21.51 -6.84
CA PRO A 92 13.17 21.84 -7.58
C PRO A 92 12.96 22.67 -8.84
N ARG A 93 11.75 22.61 -9.41
CA ARG A 93 11.39 23.26 -10.67
C ARG A 93 10.58 24.54 -10.47
N LEU A 94 10.09 24.79 -9.25
CA LEU A 94 9.20 25.91 -8.94
C LEU A 94 9.96 27.13 -8.43
N SER A 95 10.86 26.97 -7.45
CA SER A 95 11.58 28.11 -6.86
C SER A 95 12.87 27.70 -6.15
N ARG A 96 13.92 28.52 -6.33
CA ARG A 96 15.22 28.38 -5.65
C ARG A 96 15.09 28.42 -4.12
N GLY A 97 14.25 29.31 -3.59
CA GLY A 97 14.10 29.49 -2.15
C GLY A 97 13.45 28.29 -1.46
N LEU A 98 12.46 27.68 -2.12
CA LEU A 98 11.77 26.52 -1.59
C LEU A 98 12.66 25.26 -1.69
N SER A 99 13.42 25.12 -2.77
CA SER A 99 14.41 24.05 -2.95
C SER A 99 15.50 24.08 -1.87
N ALA A 100 15.97 25.28 -1.50
CA ALA A 100 16.96 25.46 -0.44
C ALA A 100 16.40 25.07 0.95
N TYR A 101 15.14 25.41 1.25
CA TYR A 101 14.50 25.05 2.51
C TYR A 101 14.37 23.52 2.68
N PHE A 102 13.95 22.82 1.62
CA PHE A 102 13.80 21.36 1.64
C PHE A 102 15.09 20.59 1.33
N LYS A 103 16.23 21.27 1.14
CA LYS A 103 17.54 20.69 0.80
C LYS A 103 17.51 19.77 -0.43
N VAL A 104 16.74 20.14 -1.45
CA VAL A 104 16.62 19.38 -2.71
C VAL A 104 17.46 20.06 -3.79
N PRO A 105 18.16 19.32 -4.67
CA PRO A 105 18.94 19.92 -5.76
C PRO A 105 18.03 20.74 -6.69
N TYR A 106 18.35 22.03 -6.85
CA TYR A 106 17.61 22.93 -7.72
C TYR A 106 17.97 22.66 -9.19
N ASN A 107 16.96 22.58 -10.06
CA ASN A 107 17.18 22.45 -11.49
C ASN A 107 17.11 23.85 -12.12
N GLU A 108 18.23 24.35 -12.67
CA GLU A 108 18.32 25.67 -13.31
C GLU A 108 17.74 25.71 -14.73
N SER A 109 16.84 24.79 -15.06
CA SER A 109 16.05 24.91 -16.27
C SER A 109 15.14 26.14 -16.11
N GLY A 110 15.25 27.09 -17.04
CA GLY A 110 14.64 28.42 -16.95
C GLY A 110 13.17 28.42 -16.51
N PHE A 111 12.70 29.57 -16.00
CA PHE A 111 11.34 29.72 -15.48
C PHE A 111 10.28 29.25 -16.49
N ASN A 112 9.81 28.02 -16.29
CA ASN A 112 8.77 27.43 -17.11
C ASN A 112 7.44 27.60 -16.40
N PHE A 113 6.59 28.48 -16.94
CA PHE A 113 5.25 28.76 -16.40
C PHE A 113 4.39 27.49 -16.29
N LEU A 114 4.64 26.48 -17.12
CA LEU A 114 3.90 25.21 -17.16
C LEU A 114 3.94 24.43 -15.83
N TYR A 115 4.95 24.63 -14.97
CA TYR A 115 5.04 23.95 -13.67
C TYR A 115 4.07 24.51 -12.61
N TRP A 116 3.41 25.63 -12.88
CA TRP A 116 2.32 26.13 -12.04
C TRP A 116 1.03 25.32 -12.20
N LEU A 117 0.87 24.63 -13.33
CA LEU A 117 -0.33 23.85 -13.61
C LEU A 117 -0.53 22.71 -12.59
N PRO A 118 0.48 21.87 -12.28
CA PRO A 118 0.39 20.89 -11.18
C PRO A 118 0.10 21.51 -9.80
N VAL A 119 0.64 22.71 -9.52
CA VAL A 119 0.39 23.41 -8.24
C VAL A 119 -1.07 23.81 -8.12
N ILE A 120 -1.63 24.39 -9.19
CA ILE A 120 -3.03 24.81 -9.25
C ILE A 120 -3.93 23.58 -9.09
N PHE A 121 -3.69 22.51 -9.83
CA PHE A 121 -4.48 21.27 -9.69
C PHE A 121 -4.32 20.63 -8.30
N GLY A 122 -3.13 20.66 -7.71
CA GLY A 122 -2.90 20.21 -6.33
C GLY A 122 -3.70 21.02 -5.30
N LEU A 123 -3.73 22.36 -5.43
CA LEU A 123 -4.56 23.22 -4.58
C LEU A 123 -6.05 22.98 -4.78
N LEU A 124 -6.51 22.76 -6.03
CA LEU A 124 -7.91 22.43 -6.32
C LEU A 124 -8.35 21.12 -5.65
N LEU A 125 -7.46 20.14 -5.46
CA LEU A 125 -7.77 18.92 -4.71
C LEU A 125 -7.97 19.17 -3.21
N LEU A 126 -7.23 20.12 -2.62
CA LEU A 126 -7.42 20.45 -1.20
C LEU A 126 -8.79 21.07 -0.93
N LEU A 127 -9.36 21.78 -1.91
CA LEU A 127 -10.71 22.34 -1.81
C LEU A 127 -11.80 21.26 -1.69
N ARG A 128 -11.49 20.00 -1.96
CA ARG A 128 -12.37 18.86 -1.69
C ARG A 128 -12.69 18.69 -0.21
N LEU A 129 -11.82 19.16 0.69
CA LEU A 129 -12.07 19.11 2.14
C LEU A 129 -13.23 20.04 2.56
N SER A 130 -13.57 21.03 1.73
CA SER A 130 -14.73 21.89 1.92
C SER A 130 -15.98 21.33 1.24
N HIS A 131 -17.04 21.15 2.01
CA HIS A 131 -18.33 20.66 1.50
C HIS A 131 -18.96 21.61 0.44
N LYS A 132 -18.64 22.92 0.49
CA LYS A 132 -19.23 23.92 -0.42
C LYS A 132 -18.51 24.08 -1.76
N ILE A 133 -17.18 23.92 -1.80
CA ILE A 133 -16.35 24.20 -2.99
C ILE A 133 -15.85 22.89 -3.64
N GLY A 134 -16.21 21.73 -3.09
CA GLY A 134 -15.75 20.43 -3.57
C GLY A 134 -16.06 20.11 -5.04
N TRP A 135 -16.99 20.82 -5.69
CA TRP A 135 -17.25 20.66 -7.13
C TRP A 135 -16.03 21.06 -7.99
N ILE A 136 -15.26 22.06 -7.57
CA ILE A 136 -14.09 22.54 -8.34
C ILE A 136 -12.99 21.47 -8.40
N SER A 137 -12.90 20.61 -7.39
CA SER A 137 -11.95 19.50 -7.32
C SER A 137 -12.17 18.45 -8.42
N ARG A 138 -13.35 18.42 -9.07
CA ARG A 138 -13.67 17.47 -10.15
C ARG A 138 -12.77 17.64 -11.37
N TRP A 139 -12.31 18.86 -11.65
CA TRP A 139 -11.37 19.14 -12.74
C TRP A 139 -10.02 18.45 -12.52
N SER A 140 -9.49 18.49 -11.29
CA SER A 140 -8.26 17.77 -10.98
C SER A 140 -8.44 16.25 -11.01
N LEU A 141 -9.61 15.73 -10.61
CA LEU A 141 -9.90 14.30 -10.70
C LEU A 141 -9.99 13.84 -12.16
N ALA A 142 -10.64 14.62 -13.03
CA ALA A 142 -10.68 14.33 -14.47
C ALA A 142 -9.28 14.27 -15.07
N PHE A 143 -8.39 15.19 -14.68
CA PHE A 143 -6.99 15.18 -15.13
C PHE A 143 -6.23 13.93 -14.65
N ILE A 144 -6.38 13.55 -13.37
CA ILE A 144 -5.75 12.34 -12.82
C ILE A 144 -6.25 11.08 -13.53
N VAL A 145 -7.57 10.94 -13.69
CA VAL A 145 -8.18 9.78 -14.35
C VAL A 145 -7.76 9.72 -15.82
N GLY A 146 -7.78 10.84 -16.55
CA GLY A 146 -7.35 10.89 -17.95
C GLY A 146 -5.87 10.52 -18.11
N THR A 147 -4.99 11.05 -17.26
CA THR A 147 -3.56 10.72 -17.27
C THR A 147 -3.31 9.24 -16.95
N THR A 148 -3.97 8.73 -15.92
CA THR A 148 -3.85 7.32 -15.50
C THR A 148 -4.38 6.36 -16.58
N ALA A 149 -5.53 6.70 -17.18
CA ALA A 149 -6.11 5.93 -18.28
C ALA A 149 -5.19 5.93 -19.52
N GLY A 150 -4.59 7.07 -19.86
CA GLY A 150 -3.61 7.16 -20.94
C GLY A 150 -2.39 6.28 -20.72
N PHE A 151 -1.80 6.32 -19.52
CA PHE A 151 -0.66 5.45 -19.18
C PHE A 151 -1.03 3.97 -19.19
N ASN A 152 -2.18 3.62 -18.62
CA ASN A 152 -2.64 2.23 -18.62
C ASN A 152 -2.98 1.72 -20.03
N LEU A 153 -3.55 2.56 -20.90
CA LEU A 153 -3.80 2.20 -22.29
C LEU A 153 -2.51 1.83 -23.01
N VAL A 154 -1.46 2.66 -22.91
CA VAL A 154 -0.16 2.35 -23.52
C VAL A 154 0.46 1.08 -22.88
N ARG A 155 0.34 0.94 -21.56
CA ARG A 155 0.85 -0.24 -20.83
C ARG A 155 0.18 -1.52 -21.31
N TYR A 156 -1.14 -1.56 -21.39
CA TYR A 156 -1.91 -2.72 -21.84
C TYR A 156 -1.67 -3.01 -23.31
N LEU A 157 -1.59 -1.99 -24.16
CA LEU A 157 -1.23 -2.17 -25.56
C LEU A 157 0.14 -2.84 -25.71
N ARG A 158 1.15 -2.38 -24.97
CA ARG A 158 2.51 -2.92 -25.07
C ARG A 158 2.68 -4.29 -24.44
N SER A 159 2.09 -4.52 -23.27
CA SER A 159 2.35 -5.72 -22.47
C SER A 159 1.39 -6.83 -22.86
N ASP A 160 0.10 -6.54 -22.88
CA ASP A 160 -0.91 -7.59 -23.00
C ASP A 160 -1.30 -7.81 -24.47
N PHE A 161 -1.59 -6.73 -25.22
CA PHE A 161 -2.03 -6.88 -26.62
C PHE A 161 -0.93 -7.41 -27.54
N ILE A 162 0.32 -6.93 -27.42
CA ILE A 162 1.43 -7.45 -28.26
C ILE A 162 1.76 -8.89 -27.90
N GLU A 163 1.76 -9.27 -26.61
CA GLU A 163 2.00 -10.66 -26.20
C GLU A 163 0.88 -11.59 -26.69
N GLN A 164 -0.38 -11.16 -26.61
CA GLN A 164 -1.53 -11.91 -27.11
C GLN A 164 -1.48 -12.09 -28.64
N ILE A 165 -1.13 -11.04 -29.39
CA ILE A 165 -0.97 -11.13 -30.85
C ILE A 165 0.24 -12.02 -31.19
N SER A 166 1.38 -11.85 -30.50
CA SER A 166 2.58 -12.66 -30.68
C SER A 166 2.33 -14.14 -30.42
N SER A 167 1.52 -14.48 -29.42
CA SER A 167 1.16 -15.86 -29.08
C SER A 167 0.20 -16.50 -30.08
N THR A 168 -0.51 -15.67 -30.87
CA THR A 168 -1.40 -16.14 -31.95
C THR A 168 -0.62 -16.41 -33.24
N PHE A 169 0.57 -15.83 -33.41
CA PHE A 169 1.49 -16.27 -34.45
C PHE A 169 2.02 -17.66 -34.07
N ILE A 170 1.45 -18.68 -34.70
CA ILE A 170 1.92 -20.06 -34.65
C ILE A 170 3.44 -20.04 -34.88
N PRO A 171 4.28 -20.61 -34.00
CA PRO A 171 5.67 -20.86 -34.34
C PRO A 171 5.70 -21.78 -35.55
N MET A 172 5.93 -21.21 -36.74
CA MET A 172 5.93 -21.94 -38.01
C MET A 172 7.06 -22.97 -38.13
N LEU A 173 7.95 -23.03 -37.14
CA LEU A 173 8.85 -24.16 -36.90
C LEU A 173 8.72 -24.61 -35.45
N VAL A 174 7.77 -25.52 -35.21
CA VAL A 174 7.90 -26.47 -34.11
C VAL A 174 8.66 -27.67 -34.67
N ASP A 175 9.93 -27.78 -34.31
CA ASP A 175 10.61 -29.08 -34.34
C ASP A 175 9.89 -29.96 -33.31
N TRP A 176 8.92 -30.74 -33.77
CA TRP A 176 8.15 -31.64 -32.92
C TRP A 176 9.07 -32.78 -32.45
N GLN A 177 9.72 -32.59 -31.31
CA GLN A 177 10.61 -33.59 -30.70
C GLN A 177 9.86 -34.73 -29.98
N GLY A 178 8.57 -34.89 -30.27
CA GLY A 178 7.76 -36.00 -29.76
C GLY A 178 7.41 -35.93 -28.28
N MET A 179 6.45 -36.75 -27.88
CA MET A 179 5.94 -36.87 -26.50
C MET A 179 7.05 -37.24 -25.48
N GLY A 180 8.16 -37.82 -25.95
CA GLY A 180 9.30 -38.20 -25.11
C GLY A 180 10.02 -37.02 -24.47
N HIS A 181 10.16 -35.88 -25.17
CA HIS A 181 10.81 -34.68 -24.61
C HIS A 181 9.96 -34.03 -23.50
N PHE A 182 8.63 -34.13 -23.61
CA PHE A 182 7.67 -33.69 -22.58
C PHE A 182 7.82 -34.48 -21.27
N PHE A 183 7.95 -35.81 -21.34
CA PHE A 183 8.15 -36.65 -20.16
C PHE A 183 9.58 -36.59 -19.58
N SER A 184 10.59 -36.27 -20.40
CA SER A 184 11.97 -36.10 -19.91
C SER A 184 12.15 -34.87 -19.01
N ASN A 185 11.32 -33.84 -19.19
CA ASN A 185 11.33 -32.63 -18.37
C ASN A 185 10.43 -32.71 -17.14
N LEU A 186 9.67 -33.81 -16.93
CA LEU A 186 8.98 -34.12 -15.67
C LEU A 186 9.97 -34.64 -14.59
N SER A 187 11.15 -34.04 -14.54
CA SER A 187 12.10 -34.17 -13.43
C SER A 187 11.63 -33.29 -12.26
N LEU A 188 12.00 -33.62 -11.01
CA LEU A 188 11.65 -32.88 -9.78
C LEU A 188 11.97 -31.36 -9.82
N SER A 189 12.68 -30.87 -10.83
CA SER A 189 12.87 -29.45 -11.11
C SER A 189 11.65 -28.78 -11.78
N ALA A 190 10.87 -29.49 -12.60
CA ALA A 190 9.66 -28.95 -13.25
C ALA A 190 8.45 -28.86 -12.32
N SER A 191 8.43 -29.63 -11.22
CA SER A 191 7.48 -29.39 -10.13
C SER A 191 7.64 -28.00 -9.51
N GLY A 192 8.83 -27.40 -9.57
CA GLY A 192 9.05 -26.02 -9.14
C GLY A 192 8.34 -24.99 -10.03
N GLN A 193 8.33 -25.22 -11.35
CA GLN A 193 7.60 -24.36 -12.29
C GLN A 193 6.08 -24.60 -12.25
N PHE A 194 5.64 -25.85 -12.01
CA PHE A 194 4.23 -26.14 -11.76
C PHE A 194 3.73 -25.47 -10.47
N MET A 195 4.52 -25.53 -9.38
CA MET A 195 4.20 -24.83 -8.13
C MET A 195 4.22 -23.31 -8.29
N ALA A 196 5.13 -22.76 -9.09
CA ALA A 196 5.13 -21.33 -9.42
C ALA A 196 3.90 -20.93 -10.26
N MET A 197 3.47 -21.79 -11.20
CA MET A 197 2.26 -21.60 -11.98
C MET A 197 1.02 -21.62 -11.07
N VAL A 198 0.87 -22.63 -10.21
CA VAL A 198 -0.21 -22.73 -9.22
C VAL A 198 -0.19 -21.55 -8.24
N GLY A 199 1.00 -21.12 -7.80
CA GLY A 199 1.17 -19.93 -6.96
C GLY A 199 0.65 -18.66 -7.61
N ASN A 200 0.85 -18.51 -8.94
CA ASN A 200 0.32 -17.37 -9.68
C ASN A 200 -1.23 -17.42 -9.79
N TRP A 201 -1.82 -18.61 -9.92
CA TRP A 201 -3.27 -18.79 -9.87
C TRP A 201 -3.88 -18.51 -8.49
N VAL A 202 -3.17 -18.83 -7.40
CA VAL A 202 -3.61 -18.50 -6.02
C VAL A 202 -3.65 -16.98 -5.79
N VAL A 203 -2.74 -16.21 -6.39
CA VAL A 203 -2.78 -14.75 -6.35
C VAL A 203 -4.02 -14.20 -7.08
N PHE A 204 -4.44 -14.82 -8.19
CA PHE A 204 -5.65 -14.43 -8.91
C PHE A 204 -6.93 -14.66 -8.11
N PHE A 205 -7.03 -15.77 -7.36
CA PHE A 205 -8.19 -16.03 -6.49
C PHE A 205 -8.15 -15.28 -5.16
N GLY A 206 -6.97 -14.87 -4.68
CA GLY A 206 -6.80 -14.14 -3.42
C GLY A 206 -7.01 -12.62 -3.51
N VAL A 207 -7.25 -12.08 -4.71
CA VAL A 207 -7.42 -10.64 -4.97
C VAL A 207 -8.87 -10.26 -5.33
N VAL A 208 -9.83 -11.19 -5.19
CA VAL A 208 -11.27 -10.88 -5.30
C VAL A 208 -11.94 -10.95 -3.94
#